data_AF-A0A150V7N5-F1
#
_entry.id   AF-A0A150V7N5-F1
#
_cell.length_a   1.000
_cell.length_b   1.000
_cell.length_c   1.000
_cell.angle_alpha   90.00
_cell.angle_beta   90.00
_cell.angle_gamma   90.00
#
_symmetry.space_group_name_H-M   'P 1'
#
loop_
_entity.id
_entity.type
_entity.pdbx_description
1 polymer ?
#
loop_
_entity_poly.entity_id
_entity_poly.type
_entity_poly.pdbx_seq_one_letter_code
_entity_poly.pdbx_strand_id
1 'polypeptide(L)'
;MANGGYGSFDTSGNQAQEPKLQKAPDLLMQAFNQALRPYTDRVDALENEIADLRAYIDQLEKGRDEVHAWIDKRGLRPDVPPSIAQQMDASAAQSNPTHAAQTLNAQLDRKITIVNFDLHRLQDDLNDSLPTPSFSACMLKFLPDISRLSALPSGPRYAFDLLLKLGGNLNSHGGLENGDEEDLQERRAFYGRLDDAMVDIVRGRFREEGDSWGVQREIKRIEKTGAYLRNWGVEPYFPRTLEVMRSGGHLGQTNEGAPVSPPTYG
;
A
#
# COMPACT_ATOMS: atom_id res chain seq x y z
N MET A 1 -54.88 -95.11 -20.23
CA MET A 1 -53.71 -94.25 -19.95
C MET A 1 -54.17 -93.19 -18.96
N ALA A 2 -53.49 -93.13 -17.80
CA ALA A 2 -53.59 -92.25 -16.63
C ALA A 2 -54.89 -91.42 -16.43
N ASN A 3 -55.82 -91.72 -15.51
CA ASN A 3 -55.77 -91.85 -14.02
C ASN A 3 -55.62 -90.47 -13.33
N GLY A 4 -56.43 -89.98 -12.38
CA GLY A 4 -57.63 -90.42 -11.64
C GLY A 4 -58.32 -89.13 -11.11
N GLY A 5 -59.59 -89.10 -10.70
CA GLY A 5 -60.16 -89.85 -9.59
C GLY A 5 -60.42 -88.88 -8.42
N TYR A 6 -61.68 -88.44 -8.30
CA TYR A 6 -62.23 -87.68 -7.18
C TYR A 6 -61.99 -88.36 -5.82
N GLY A 7 -61.70 -87.56 -4.78
CA GLY A 7 -61.64 -88.00 -3.39
C GLY A 7 -61.78 -86.80 -2.44
N SER A 8 -63.00 -86.62 -1.93
CA SER A 8 -63.39 -85.69 -0.87
C SER A 8 -62.90 -86.19 0.51
N PHE A 9 -62.44 -85.31 1.40
CA PHE A 9 -63.09 -85.08 2.71
C PHE A 9 -62.50 -83.89 3.49
N ASP A 10 -63.41 -83.22 4.20
CA ASP A 10 -63.35 -82.04 5.05
C ASP A 10 -62.11 -81.80 5.92
N THR A 11 -61.78 -80.52 6.11
CA THR A 11 -61.54 -80.01 7.47
C THR A 11 -61.92 -78.54 7.58
N SER A 12 -62.81 -78.26 8.54
CA SER A 12 -63.30 -76.98 8.98
C SER A 12 -62.16 -76.05 9.45
N GLY A 13 -62.30 -74.73 9.27
CA GLY A 13 -61.45 -73.81 10.01
C GLY A 13 -61.38 -72.38 9.49
N ASN A 14 -62.26 -71.54 10.04
CA ASN A 14 -62.04 -70.13 10.35
C ASN A 14 -61.55 -69.18 9.24
N GLN A 15 -62.49 -68.28 8.89
CA GLN A 15 -62.22 -66.86 8.69
C GLN A 15 -61.21 -66.35 9.74
N ALA A 16 -59.95 -66.25 9.36
CA ALA A 16 -58.98 -65.42 10.06
C ALA A 16 -58.92 -64.11 9.28
N GLN A 17 -59.63 -63.11 9.80
CA GLN A 17 -59.30 -61.71 9.62
C GLN A 17 -57.77 -61.57 9.76
N GLU A 18 -57.10 -61.18 8.69
CA GLU A 18 -55.77 -60.62 8.81
C GLU A 18 -55.85 -59.48 9.85
N PRO A 19 -55.04 -59.52 10.92
CA PRO A 19 -55.01 -58.42 11.84
C PRO A 19 -54.47 -57.23 11.07
N LYS A 20 -55.27 -56.16 11.01
CA LYS A 20 -54.77 -54.80 10.76
C LYS A 20 -53.59 -54.60 11.70
N LEU A 21 -52.37 -54.76 11.18
CA LEU A 21 -51.17 -54.36 11.86
C LEU A 21 -51.27 -52.83 11.95
N GLN A 22 -51.82 -52.37 13.06
CA GLN A 22 -51.91 -50.96 13.39
C GLN A 22 -50.49 -50.39 13.35
N LYS A 23 -50.23 -49.52 12.37
CA LYS A 23 -49.13 -48.57 12.42
C LYS A 23 -49.26 -47.77 13.71
N ALA A 24 -48.50 -48.15 14.74
CA ALA A 24 -48.15 -47.26 15.82
C ALA A 24 -46.76 -47.64 16.35
N PRO A 25 -45.85 -46.67 16.60
CA PRO A 25 -46.10 -45.23 16.70
C PRO A 25 -45.29 -44.42 15.68
N ASP A 26 -46.00 -43.83 14.73
CA ASP A 26 -45.61 -42.54 14.14
C ASP A 26 -45.49 -41.45 15.23
N LEU A 27 -45.89 -41.72 16.48
CA LEU A 27 -45.74 -40.84 17.64
C LEU A 27 -44.28 -40.59 18.04
N LEU A 28 -43.36 -41.55 17.91
CA LEU A 28 -41.94 -41.30 18.21
C LEU A 28 -41.31 -40.40 17.13
N MET A 29 -41.69 -40.64 15.87
CA MET A 29 -41.22 -39.84 14.74
C MET A 29 -41.88 -38.46 14.73
N GLN A 30 -43.16 -38.34 15.08
CA GLN A 30 -43.84 -37.07 15.34
C GLN A 30 -43.22 -36.34 16.53
N ALA A 31 -43.01 -36.98 17.67
CA ALA A 31 -42.41 -36.35 18.85
C ALA A 31 -40.98 -35.89 18.56
N PHE A 32 -40.21 -36.67 17.81
CA PHE A 32 -38.87 -36.30 17.35
C PHE A 32 -38.92 -35.10 16.38
N ASN A 33 -39.79 -35.15 15.37
CA ASN A 33 -39.97 -34.03 14.43
C ASN A 33 -40.47 -32.77 15.14
N GLN A 34 -41.34 -32.91 16.13
CA GLN A 34 -41.89 -31.81 16.93
C GLN A 34 -40.86 -31.23 17.90
N ALA A 35 -39.93 -32.06 18.39
CA ALA A 35 -38.77 -31.62 19.15
C ALA A 35 -37.70 -30.95 18.28
N LEU A 36 -37.56 -31.36 17.01
CA LEU A 36 -36.62 -30.75 16.06
C LEU A 36 -37.09 -29.40 15.50
N ARG A 37 -38.40 -29.19 15.32
CA ARG A 37 -38.98 -27.93 14.83
C ARG A 37 -38.39 -26.65 15.44
N PRO A 38 -38.33 -26.48 16.77
CA PRO A 38 -37.76 -25.25 17.34
C PRO A 38 -36.27 -25.06 17.02
N TYR A 39 -35.53 -26.14 16.76
CA TYR A 39 -34.14 -26.05 16.35
C TYR A 39 -34.02 -25.71 14.86
N THR A 40 -34.86 -26.29 13.99
CA THR A 40 -34.90 -25.93 12.56
C THR A 40 -35.35 -24.49 12.38
N ASP A 41 -36.39 -24.05 13.08
CA ASP A 41 -36.86 -22.66 13.04
C ASP A 41 -35.77 -21.67 13.52
N ARG A 42 -34.96 -22.08 14.50
CA ARG A 42 -33.81 -21.30 14.98
C ARG A 42 -32.68 -21.26 13.97
N VAL A 43 -32.41 -22.37 13.27
CA VAL A 43 -31.42 -22.41 12.19
C VAL A 43 -31.86 -21.47 11.06
N ASP A 44 -33.10 -21.56 10.61
CA ASP A 44 -33.64 -20.70 9.55
C ASP A 44 -33.58 -19.21 9.96
N ALA A 45 -33.90 -18.89 11.22
CA ALA A 45 -33.78 -17.53 11.74
C ALA A 45 -32.32 -17.02 11.74
N LEU A 46 -31.36 -17.85 12.17
CA LEU A 46 -29.94 -17.50 12.18
C LEU A 46 -29.38 -17.38 10.76
N GLU A 47 -29.81 -18.22 9.82
CA GLU A 47 -29.41 -18.14 8.42
C GLU A 47 -29.88 -16.84 7.77
N ASN A 48 -31.12 -16.42 8.05
CA ASN A 48 -31.62 -15.12 7.62
C ASN A 48 -30.85 -13.95 8.25
N GLU A 49 -30.57 -14.02 9.55
CA GLU A 49 -29.75 -13.00 10.24
C GLU A 49 -28.34 -12.90 9.64
N ILE A 50 -27.71 -14.04 9.34
CA ILE A 50 -26.40 -14.06 8.68
C ILE A 50 -26.47 -13.45 7.28
N ALA A 51 -27.54 -13.69 6.52
CA ALA A 51 -27.74 -13.10 5.21
C ALA A 51 -27.87 -11.57 5.29
N ASP A 52 -28.65 -11.07 6.24
CA ASP A 52 -28.82 -9.63 6.48
C ASP A 52 -27.51 -8.98 6.93
N LEU A 53 -26.75 -9.62 7.83
CA LEU A 53 -25.45 -9.12 8.28
C LEU A 53 -24.44 -9.06 7.14
N ARG A 54 -24.42 -10.04 6.23
CA ARG A 54 -23.57 -10.01 5.03
C ARG A 54 -23.94 -8.85 4.11
N ALA A 55 -25.23 -8.65 3.86
CA ALA A 55 -25.69 -7.53 3.03
C ALA A 55 -25.32 -6.17 3.66
N TYR A 56 -25.39 -6.06 4.98
CA TYR A 56 -24.97 -4.85 5.69
C TYR A 56 -23.45 -4.61 5.61
N ILE A 57 -22.64 -5.66 5.75
CA ILE A 57 -21.18 -5.57 5.56
C ILE A 57 -20.85 -5.09 4.15
N ASP A 58 -21.46 -5.68 3.11
CA ASP A 58 -21.25 -5.27 1.72
C ASP A 58 -21.61 -3.78 1.49
N GLN A 59 -22.66 -3.29 2.17
CA GLN A 59 -23.03 -1.88 2.10
C GLN A 59 -22.00 -0.98 2.76
N LEU A 60 -21.47 -1.38 3.93
CA LEU A 60 -20.42 -0.63 4.63
C LEU A 60 -19.11 -0.60 3.83
N GLU A 61 -18.73 -1.71 3.21
CA GLU A 61 -17.53 -1.78 2.36
C GLU A 61 -17.64 -0.86 1.15
N LYS A 62 -18.81 -0.83 0.48
CA LYS A 62 -19.06 0.13 -0.61
C LYS A 62 -18.96 1.57 -0.13
N GLY A 63 -19.57 1.90 1.01
CA GLY A 63 -19.49 3.24 1.60
C GLY A 63 -18.05 3.65 1.95
N ARG A 64 -17.26 2.72 2.49
CA ARG A 64 -15.82 2.93 2.75
C ARG A 64 -15.07 3.23 1.45
N ASP A 65 -15.29 2.44 0.41
CA ASP A 65 -14.57 2.59 -0.85
C ASP A 65 -14.93 3.91 -1.56
N GLU A 66 -16.20 4.34 -1.46
CA GLU A 66 -16.64 5.67 -1.92
C GLU A 66 -15.93 6.81 -1.17
N VAL A 67 -15.79 6.71 0.15
CA VAL A 67 -15.05 7.69 0.96
C VAL A 67 -13.57 7.71 0.56
N HIS A 68 -12.93 6.55 0.40
CA HIS A 68 -11.54 6.47 -0.02
C HIS A 68 -11.34 7.09 -1.42
N ALA A 69 -12.22 6.79 -2.37
CA ALA A 69 -12.19 7.37 -3.71
C ALA A 69 -12.39 8.90 -3.67
N TRP A 70 -13.26 9.39 -2.78
CA TRP A 70 -13.47 10.83 -2.58
C TRP A 70 -12.23 11.51 -2.01
N ILE A 71 -11.56 10.91 -1.02
CA ILE A 71 -10.29 11.40 -0.45
C ILE A 71 -9.23 11.52 -1.55
N ASP A 72 -9.07 10.47 -2.35
CA ASP A 72 -8.10 10.45 -3.44
C ASP A 72 -8.42 11.51 -4.50
N LYS A 73 -9.69 11.65 -4.88
CA LYS A 73 -10.15 12.69 -5.82
C LYS A 73 -9.89 14.11 -5.30
N ARG A 74 -10.00 14.33 -3.99
CA ARG A 74 -9.79 15.64 -3.35
C ARG A 74 -8.33 15.94 -3.04
N GLY A 75 -7.44 14.97 -3.18
CA GLY A 75 -6.02 15.18 -2.89
C GLY A 75 -5.68 15.23 -1.40
N LEU A 76 -6.54 14.61 -0.56
CA LEU A 76 -6.48 14.72 0.89
C LEU A 76 -5.71 13.57 1.56
N ARG A 77 -5.13 12.65 0.79
CA ARG A 77 -4.41 11.47 1.33
C ARG A 77 -3.23 11.81 2.25
N PRO A 78 -2.51 12.94 2.10
CA PRO A 78 -1.51 13.34 3.08
C PRO A 78 -2.12 13.91 4.38
N ASP A 79 -3.38 14.36 4.35
CA ASP A 79 -4.04 14.95 5.53
C ASP A 79 -4.86 13.93 6.33
N VAL A 80 -5.05 12.71 5.81
CA VAL A 80 -5.83 11.69 6.53
C VAL A 80 -5.05 11.13 7.73
N PRO A 81 -5.74 10.73 8.81
CA PRO A 81 -5.11 10.08 9.95
C PRO A 81 -4.31 8.83 9.54
N PRO A 82 -3.20 8.49 10.25
CA PRO A 82 -2.35 7.36 9.90
C PRO A 82 -3.08 6.01 9.78
N SER A 83 -4.10 5.77 10.61
CA SER A 83 -4.91 4.55 10.55
C SER A 83 -5.70 4.42 9.25
N ILE A 84 -6.31 5.52 8.79
CA ILE A 84 -7.06 5.57 7.53
C ILE A 84 -6.10 5.49 6.34
N ALA A 85 -4.98 6.20 6.41
CA ALA A 85 -3.91 6.11 5.42
C ALA A 85 -3.44 4.66 5.20
N GLN A 86 -3.16 3.91 6.28
CA GLN A 86 -2.76 2.52 6.21
C GLN A 86 -3.82 1.63 5.56
N GLN A 87 -5.11 1.84 5.90
CA GLN A 87 -6.21 1.09 5.29
C GLN A 87 -6.34 1.40 3.79
N MET A 88 -6.23 2.67 3.39
CA MET A 88 -6.26 3.09 1.98
C MET A 88 -5.07 2.55 1.18
N ASP A 89 -3.88 2.51 1.79
CA ASP A 89 -2.67 1.95 1.18
C ASP A 89 -2.82 0.43 0.98
N ALA A 90 -3.34 -0.28 2.00
CA ALA A 90 -3.58 -1.72 1.95
C ALA A 90 -4.70 -2.11 0.96
N SER A 91 -5.82 -1.37 0.93
CA SER A 91 -6.92 -1.64 0.01
C SER A 91 -6.53 -1.40 -1.44
N ALA A 92 -5.74 -0.35 -1.71
CA ALA A 92 -5.22 -0.08 -3.03
C ALA A 92 -4.24 -1.18 -3.50
N ALA A 93 -3.42 -1.73 -2.59
CA ALA A 93 -2.50 -2.80 -2.94
C ALA A 93 -3.20 -4.10 -3.41
N GLN A 94 -4.43 -4.37 -2.95
CA GLN A 94 -5.21 -5.53 -3.38
C GLN A 94 -5.65 -5.46 -4.84
N SER A 95 -5.97 -4.26 -5.33
CA SER A 95 -6.43 -4.06 -6.71
C SER A 95 -5.28 -3.75 -7.68
N ASN A 96 -4.31 -2.95 -7.24
CA ASN A 96 -3.11 -2.62 -8.01
C ASN A 96 -1.96 -2.24 -7.04
N PRO A 97 -0.88 -3.04 -6.98
CA PRO A 97 0.23 -2.83 -6.05
C PRO A 97 0.86 -1.43 -6.11
N THR A 98 0.83 -0.75 -7.26
CA THR A 98 1.47 0.57 -7.43
C THR A 98 0.52 1.75 -7.33
N HIS A 99 -0.80 1.50 -7.25
CA HIS A 99 -1.81 2.57 -7.29
C HIS A 99 -1.69 3.51 -6.08
N ALA A 100 -1.46 2.96 -4.88
CA ALA A 100 -1.26 3.76 -3.68
C ALA A 100 -0.08 4.75 -3.83
N ALA A 101 1.06 4.26 -4.32
CA ALA A 101 2.26 5.06 -4.50
C ALA A 101 2.06 6.15 -5.57
N GLN A 102 1.45 5.82 -6.70
CA GLN A 102 1.15 6.77 -7.78
C GLN A 102 0.24 7.90 -7.31
N THR A 103 -0.85 7.55 -6.62
CA THR A 103 -1.84 8.50 -6.13
C THR A 103 -1.25 9.39 -5.04
N LEU A 104 -0.54 8.82 -4.06
CA LEU A 104 0.13 9.60 -3.01
C LEU A 104 1.19 10.53 -3.59
N ASN A 105 2.03 10.04 -4.53
CA ASN A 105 3.03 10.86 -5.22
C ASN A 105 2.40 12.08 -5.93
N ALA A 106 1.34 11.86 -6.72
CA ALA A 106 0.69 12.94 -7.45
C ALA A 106 0.11 14.01 -6.51
N GLN A 107 -0.45 13.59 -5.38
CA GLN A 107 -0.99 14.51 -4.38
C GLN A 107 0.11 15.28 -3.65
N LEU A 108 1.21 14.62 -3.27
CA LEU A 108 2.36 15.27 -2.65
C LEU A 108 3.03 16.25 -3.59
N ASP A 109 3.25 15.87 -4.85
CA ASP A 109 3.85 16.77 -5.86
C ASP A 109 3.03 18.05 -6.03
N ARG A 110 1.71 17.91 -6.12
CA ARG A 110 0.78 19.04 -6.21
C ARG A 110 0.86 19.93 -4.97
N LYS A 111 0.85 19.34 -3.76
CA LYS A 111 0.95 20.09 -2.51
C LYS A 111 2.27 20.82 -2.35
N ILE A 112 3.39 20.16 -2.65
CA ILE A 112 4.72 20.77 -2.62
C ILE A 112 4.77 21.96 -3.59
N THR A 113 4.20 21.81 -4.78
CA THR A 113 4.12 22.89 -5.77
C THR A 113 3.30 24.07 -5.25
N ILE A 114 2.12 23.81 -4.67
CA ILE A 114 1.25 24.86 -4.11
C ILE A 114 1.96 25.58 -2.97
N VAL A 115 2.53 24.85 -2.00
CA VAL A 115 3.24 25.46 -0.87
C VAL A 115 4.44 26.28 -1.33
N ASN A 116 5.20 25.80 -2.32
CA ASN A 116 6.31 26.56 -2.88
C ASN A 116 5.83 27.87 -3.53
N PHE A 117 4.73 27.81 -4.29
CA PHE A 117 4.12 29.00 -4.89
C PHE A 117 3.64 29.99 -3.82
N ASP A 118 2.93 29.50 -2.79
CA ASP A 118 2.41 30.33 -1.71
C ASP A 118 3.55 31.01 -0.91
N LEU A 119 4.68 30.32 -0.72
CA LEU A 119 5.86 30.90 -0.07
C LEU A 119 6.48 32.03 -0.89
N HIS A 120 6.62 31.85 -2.21
CA HIS A 120 7.12 32.93 -3.08
C HIS A 120 6.13 34.09 -3.18
N ARG A 121 4.83 33.81 -3.24
CA ARG A 121 3.81 34.85 -3.19
C ARG A 121 3.88 35.65 -1.90
N LEU A 122 4.10 34.98 -0.77
CA LEU A 122 4.26 35.65 0.52
C LEU A 122 5.50 36.55 0.54
N GLN A 123 6.60 36.14 -0.09
CA GLN A 123 7.78 36.99 -0.26
C GLN A 123 7.46 38.26 -1.07
N ASP A 124 6.76 38.09 -2.19
CA ASP A 124 6.34 39.20 -3.04
C ASP A 124 5.41 40.15 -2.27
N ASP A 125 4.44 39.62 -1.52
CA ASP A 125 3.49 40.40 -0.70
C ASP A 125 4.20 41.15 0.44
N LEU A 126 5.26 40.57 1.03
CA LEU A 126 6.09 41.22 2.05
C LEU A 126 7.09 42.23 1.45
N ASN A 127 7.30 42.18 0.13
CA ASN A 127 8.38 42.87 -0.56
C ASN A 127 9.76 42.62 0.11
N ASP A 128 9.93 41.40 0.65
CA ASP A 128 11.12 40.97 1.39
C ASP A 128 11.30 39.45 1.26
N SER A 129 12.52 38.98 1.48
CA SER A 129 12.83 37.55 1.53
C SER A 129 12.32 36.94 2.83
N LEU A 130 11.67 35.77 2.72
CA LEU A 130 11.38 34.96 3.90
C LEU A 130 12.71 34.47 4.50
N PRO A 131 12.83 34.40 5.84
CA PRO A 131 13.98 33.75 6.45
C PRO A 131 14.07 32.28 6.03
N THR A 132 15.27 31.83 5.66
CA THR A 132 15.53 30.43 5.29
C THR A 132 15.00 29.41 6.31
N PRO A 133 15.08 29.62 7.63
CA PRO A 133 14.47 28.71 8.61
C PRO A 133 12.95 28.54 8.44
N SER A 134 12.24 29.61 8.06
CA SER A 134 10.79 29.55 7.84
C SER A 134 10.46 28.75 6.57
N PHE A 135 11.24 28.97 5.51
CA PHE A 135 11.07 28.24 4.25
C PHE A 135 11.43 26.76 4.40
N SER A 136 12.57 26.46 5.04
CA SER A 136 13.04 25.11 5.31
C SER A 136 12.01 24.33 6.15
N ALA A 137 11.47 24.95 7.21
CA ALA A 137 10.46 24.34 8.06
C ALA A 137 9.18 23.97 7.29
N CYS A 138 8.74 24.79 6.35
CA CYS A 138 7.59 24.49 5.51
C CYS A 138 7.85 23.29 4.57
N MET A 139 9.05 23.19 4.00
CA MET A 139 9.43 22.07 3.13
C MET A 139 9.61 20.77 3.91
N LEU A 140 10.18 20.82 5.12
CA LEU A 140 10.43 19.64 5.94
C LEU A 140 9.14 18.94 6.43
N LYS A 141 7.99 19.63 6.42
CA LYS A 141 6.69 19.04 6.75
C LYS A 141 6.29 17.89 5.83
N PHE A 142 6.86 17.82 4.62
CA PHE A 142 6.58 16.75 3.67
C PHE A 142 7.39 15.47 3.90
N LEU A 143 8.44 15.51 4.74
CA LEU A 143 9.31 14.34 4.95
C LEU A 143 8.58 13.10 5.48
N PRO A 144 7.65 13.17 6.46
CA PRO A 144 6.92 11.99 6.92
C PRO A 144 6.12 11.32 5.80
N ASP A 145 5.47 12.10 4.95
CA ASP A 145 4.68 11.56 3.84
C ASP A 145 5.55 11.03 2.69
N ILE A 146 6.70 11.65 2.42
CA ILE A 146 7.70 11.12 1.48
C ILE A 146 8.28 9.80 2.00
N SER A 147 8.53 9.70 3.31
CA SER A 147 8.97 8.45 3.95
C SER A 147 7.90 7.36 3.84
N ARG A 148 6.63 7.70 4.08
CA ARG A 148 5.50 6.79 3.86
C ARG A 148 5.43 6.35 2.41
N LEU A 149 5.52 7.29 1.46
CA LEU A 149 5.55 6.98 0.04
C LEU A 149 6.67 6.00 -0.29
N SER A 150 7.87 6.18 0.24
CA SER A 150 9.00 5.27 0.02
C SER A 150 8.78 3.86 0.60
N ALA A 151 7.86 3.68 1.54
CA ALA A 151 7.53 2.37 2.10
C ALA A 151 6.49 1.61 1.25
N LEU A 152 5.84 2.28 0.29
CA LEU A 152 4.89 1.65 -0.63
C LEU A 152 5.62 0.95 -1.79
N PRO A 153 5.03 -0.11 -2.38
CA PRO A 153 5.60 -0.74 -3.57
C PRO A 153 5.76 0.26 -4.72
N SER A 154 6.93 0.27 -5.36
CA SER A 154 7.29 1.28 -6.39
C SER A 154 7.32 2.72 -5.88
N GLY A 155 7.27 2.92 -4.57
CA GLY A 155 7.32 4.20 -3.90
C GLY A 155 8.69 4.88 -3.88
N PRO A 156 9.80 4.15 -3.62
CA PRO A 156 11.15 4.72 -3.56
C PRO A 156 11.53 5.58 -4.76
N ARG A 157 11.13 5.20 -5.98
CA ARG A 157 11.36 6.03 -7.19
C ARG A 157 10.73 7.41 -7.11
N TYR A 158 9.48 7.46 -6.68
CA TYR A 158 8.73 8.71 -6.57
C TYR A 158 9.26 9.55 -5.41
N ALA A 159 9.52 8.92 -4.26
CA ALA A 159 10.08 9.57 -3.09
C ALA A 159 11.43 10.23 -3.38
N PHE A 160 12.30 9.58 -4.17
CA PHE A 160 13.59 10.12 -4.59
C PHE A 160 13.44 11.44 -5.33
N ASP A 161 12.57 11.50 -6.34
CA ASP A 161 12.39 12.74 -7.12
C ASP A 161 11.73 13.85 -6.30
N LEU A 162 10.76 13.53 -5.43
CA LEU A 162 10.15 14.52 -4.55
C LEU A 162 11.14 15.11 -3.56
N LEU A 163 12.04 14.29 -3.01
CA LEU A 163 13.04 14.76 -2.05
C LEU A 163 14.07 15.69 -2.74
N LEU A 164 14.51 15.35 -3.96
CA LEU A 164 15.33 16.26 -4.77
C LEU A 164 14.58 17.55 -5.12
N LYS A 165 13.27 17.48 -5.37
CA LYS A 165 12.43 18.67 -5.61
C LYS A 165 12.38 19.59 -4.40
N LEU A 166 12.24 19.06 -3.17
CA LEU A 166 12.32 19.86 -1.94
C LEU A 166 13.68 20.58 -1.82
N GLY A 167 14.77 19.87 -2.12
CA GLY A 167 16.10 20.48 -2.18
C GLY A 167 16.20 21.59 -3.23
N GLY A 168 15.65 21.34 -4.43
CA GLY A 168 15.56 22.32 -5.51
C GLY A 168 14.80 23.58 -5.12
N ASN A 169 13.67 23.45 -4.43
CA ASN A 169 12.87 24.58 -3.96
C ASN A 169 13.66 25.50 -3.03
N LEU A 170 14.46 24.95 -2.12
CA LEU A 170 15.33 25.75 -1.25
C LEU A 170 16.51 26.38 -2.01
N ASN A 171 17.00 25.74 -3.06
CA ASN A 171 18.03 26.34 -3.92
C ASN A 171 17.53 27.54 -4.73
N SER A 172 16.26 27.52 -5.13
CA SER A 172 15.59 28.66 -5.76
C SER A 172 15.14 29.72 -4.77
N HIS A 173 15.16 29.43 -3.46
CA HIS A 173 14.92 30.41 -2.42
C HIS A 173 16.13 31.35 -2.29
N GLY A 174 15.88 32.66 -2.30
CA GLY A 174 16.89 33.71 -2.17
C GLY A 174 17.78 33.56 -0.92
N GLY A 175 18.85 34.37 -0.84
CA GLY A 175 19.78 34.38 0.31
C GLY A 175 21.13 33.72 0.08
N LEU A 176 21.38 33.12 -1.10
CA LEU A 176 22.72 32.59 -1.44
C LEU A 176 23.78 33.69 -1.59
N GLU A 177 23.37 34.93 -1.86
CA GLU A 177 24.27 36.05 -2.16
C GLU A 177 24.89 36.71 -0.91
N ASN A 178 24.31 36.50 0.28
CA ASN A 178 24.64 37.32 1.46
C ASN A 178 25.72 36.74 2.38
N GLY A 179 26.21 35.52 2.14
CA GLY A 179 27.29 34.92 2.93
C GLY A 179 27.01 34.87 4.44
N ASP A 180 25.73 34.88 4.83
CA ASP A 180 25.30 34.81 6.22
C ASP A 180 25.53 33.39 6.75
N GLU A 181 26.39 33.26 7.76
CA GLU A 181 26.75 31.97 8.33
C GLU A 181 25.55 31.27 9.00
N GLU A 182 24.59 32.04 9.54
CA GLU A 182 23.36 31.48 10.11
C GLU A 182 22.48 30.86 9.01
N ASP A 183 22.35 31.55 7.87
CA ASP A 183 21.64 31.04 6.69
C ASP A 183 22.30 29.77 6.15
N LEU A 184 23.63 29.78 6.00
CA LEU A 184 24.40 28.63 5.56
C LEU A 184 24.31 27.46 6.54
N GLN A 185 24.28 27.72 7.84
CA GLN A 185 24.07 26.71 8.86
C GLN A 185 22.68 26.07 8.73
N GLU A 186 21.63 26.85 8.53
CA GLU A 186 20.27 26.34 8.33
C GLU A 186 20.16 25.52 7.05
N ARG A 187 20.77 25.98 5.93
CA ARG A 187 20.82 25.21 4.68
C ARG A 187 21.53 23.87 4.87
N ARG A 188 22.67 23.85 5.57
CA ARG A 188 23.39 22.61 5.91
C ARG A 188 22.53 21.69 6.77
N ALA A 189 21.82 22.21 7.76
CA ALA A 189 20.92 21.42 8.60
C ALA A 189 19.76 20.83 7.80
N PHE A 190 19.16 21.61 6.91
CA PHE A 190 18.12 21.15 5.98
C PHE A 190 18.63 20.02 5.07
N TYR A 191 19.79 20.22 4.42
CA TYR A 191 20.38 19.19 3.57
C TYR A 191 20.81 17.95 4.34
N GLY A 192 21.25 18.08 5.60
CA GLY A 192 21.52 16.94 6.47
C GLY A 192 20.28 16.07 6.68
N ARG A 193 19.13 16.69 6.98
CA ARG A 193 17.85 15.96 7.16
C ARG A 193 17.36 15.33 5.85
N LEU A 194 17.54 16.02 4.73
CA LEU A 194 17.22 15.48 3.41
C LEU A 194 18.12 14.27 3.07
N ASP A 195 19.42 14.38 3.34
CA ASP A 195 20.38 13.30 3.13
C ASP A 195 20.08 12.09 4.02
N ASP A 196 19.64 12.33 5.26
CA ASP A 196 19.19 11.27 6.17
C ASP A 196 18.06 10.45 5.58
N ALA A 197 16.99 11.12 5.15
CA ALA A 197 15.83 10.46 4.55
C ALA A 197 16.14 9.82 3.18
N MET A 198 17.00 10.46 2.39
CA MET A 198 17.35 9.99 1.05
C MET A 198 18.13 8.68 1.06
N VAL A 199 18.95 8.42 2.09
CA VAL A 199 19.67 7.14 2.23
C VAL A 199 18.72 5.94 2.23
N ASP A 200 17.62 6.01 2.98
CA ASP A 200 16.67 4.90 3.07
C ASP A 200 15.85 4.75 1.80
N ILE A 201 15.53 5.86 1.13
CA ILE A 201 14.88 5.87 -0.19
C ILE A 201 15.78 5.20 -1.23
N VAL A 202 17.06 5.56 -1.30
CA VAL A 202 18.03 4.97 -2.23
C VAL A 202 18.19 3.48 -1.99
N ARG A 203 18.28 3.04 -0.72
CA ARG A 203 18.27 1.61 -0.37
C ARG A 203 17.00 0.93 -0.86
N GLY A 204 15.85 1.59 -0.73
CA GLY A 204 14.57 1.15 -1.30
C GLY A 204 14.65 0.98 -2.82
N ARG A 205 15.17 1.97 -3.55
CA ARG A 205 15.30 1.90 -5.02
C ARG A 205 16.21 0.76 -5.46
N PHE A 206 17.35 0.55 -4.80
CA PHE A 206 18.20 -0.60 -5.12
C PHE A 206 17.50 -1.94 -4.88
N ARG A 207 16.67 -2.07 -3.84
CA ARG A 207 15.90 -3.29 -3.57
C ARG A 207 14.85 -3.57 -4.65
N GLU A 208 14.21 -2.54 -5.19
CA GLU A 208 13.12 -2.70 -6.17
C GLU A 208 13.61 -2.71 -7.62
N GLU A 209 14.55 -1.84 -7.98
CA GLU A 209 14.97 -1.59 -9.36
C GLU A 209 16.35 -2.20 -9.68
N GLY A 210 17.21 -2.41 -8.67
CA GLY A 210 18.56 -2.94 -8.85
C GLY A 210 19.35 -2.20 -9.94
N ASP A 211 19.89 -2.96 -10.90
CA ASP A 211 20.71 -2.43 -12.00
C ASP A 211 19.92 -1.61 -13.02
N SER A 212 18.59 -1.75 -13.08
CA SER A 212 17.75 -1.06 -14.06
C SER A 212 17.58 0.44 -13.79
N TRP A 213 17.85 0.89 -12.55
CA TRP A 213 17.65 2.28 -12.14
C TRP A 213 18.56 3.26 -12.91
N GLY A 214 19.78 2.88 -13.26
CA GLY A 214 20.73 3.80 -13.89
C GLY A 214 21.32 4.83 -12.90
N VAL A 215 21.63 4.39 -11.68
CA VAL A 215 22.14 5.20 -10.55
C VAL A 215 23.27 6.18 -10.92
N GLN A 216 24.12 5.82 -11.88
CA GLN A 216 25.24 6.67 -12.32
C GLN A 216 24.78 8.01 -12.92
N ARG A 217 23.59 8.04 -13.55
CA ARG A 217 23.02 9.30 -14.05
C ARG A 217 22.55 10.19 -12.91
N GLU A 218 21.94 9.60 -11.88
CA GLU A 218 21.46 10.33 -10.72
C GLU A 218 22.62 10.83 -9.83
N ILE A 219 23.70 10.06 -9.68
CA ILE A 219 24.94 10.52 -9.01
C ILE A 219 25.43 11.80 -9.68
N LYS A 220 25.58 11.79 -11.01
CA LYS A 220 26.03 12.97 -11.77
C LYS A 220 25.08 14.16 -11.62
N ARG A 221 23.76 13.91 -11.57
CA ARG A 221 22.75 14.95 -11.34
C ARG A 221 22.94 15.62 -9.98
N ILE A 222 23.10 14.84 -8.91
CA ILE A 222 23.31 15.34 -7.55
C ILE A 222 24.65 16.09 -7.44
N GLU A 223 25.73 15.53 -7.97
CA GLU A 223 27.06 16.14 -7.96
C GLU A 223 27.09 17.47 -8.72
N LYS A 224 26.41 17.56 -9.87
CA LYS A 224 26.30 18.81 -10.63
C LYS A 224 25.63 19.91 -9.80
N THR A 225 24.55 19.60 -9.09
CA THR A 225 23.89 20.56 -8.20
C THR A 225 24.79 20.90 -7.00
N GLY A 226 25.44 19.93 -6.38
CA GLY A 226 26.38 20.17 -5.28
C GLY A 226 27.55 21.08 -5.69
N ALA A 227 28.09 20.90 -6.90
CA ALA A 227 29.15 21.76 -7.43
C ALA A 227 28.68 23.21 -7.64
N TYR A 228 27.45 23.42 -8.11
CA TYR A 228 26.85 24.74 -8.20
C TYR A 228 26.72 25.39 -6.81
N LEU A 229 26.20 24.65 -5.83
CA LEU A 229 25.97 25.13 -4.47
C LEU A 229 27.24 25.41 -3.67
N ARG A 230 28.33 24.68 -3.95
CA ARG A 230 29.65 24.94 -3.36
C ARG A 230 30.13 26.36 -3.64
N ASN A 231 29.85 26.91 -4.82
CA ASN A 231 30.23 28.30 -5.16
C ASN A 231 29.55 29.33 -4.24
N TRP A 232 28.48 28.92 -3.55
CA TRP A 232 27.71 29.72 -2.62
C TRP A 232 27.90 29.29 -1.15
N GLY A 233 28.94 28.49 -0.84
CA GLY A 233 29.25 28.05 0.52
C GLY A 233 28.36 26.93 1.08
N VAL A 234 27.42 26.41 0.28
CA VAL A 234 26.49 25.36 0.70
C VAL A 234 27.13 23.99 0.43
N GLU A 235 27.86 23.48 1.42
CA GLU A 235 28.53 22.17 1.39
C GLU A 235 28.50 21.51 2.79
N PRO A 236 28.34 20.17 2.91
CA PRO A 236 28.16 19.16 1.87
C PRO A 236 26.72 18.96 1.38
N TYR A 237 26.55 18.59 0.10
CA TYR A 237 25.25 18.30 -0.53
C TYR A 237 25.09 16.79 -0.76
N PHE A 238 24.21 16.15 0.03
CA PHE A 238 23.91 14.72 0.00
C PHE A 238 25.14 13.77 0.11
N PRO A 239 26.10 14.00 1.02
CA PRO A 239 27.32 13.20 1.09
C PRO A 239 27.06 11.71 1.37
N ARG A 240 26.17 11.36 2.30
CA ARG A 240 25.89 9.97 2.67
C ARG A 240 25.10 9.25 1.59
N THR A 241 24.14 9.93 0.99
CA THR A 241 23.38 9.41 -0.15
C THR A 241 24.32 9.05 -1.29
N LEU A 242 25.26 9.93 -1.64
CA LEU A 242 26.25 9.65 -2.69
C LEU A 242 27.13 8.45 -2.36
N GLU A 243 27.54 8.29 -1.09
CA GLU A 243 28.28 7.12 -0.63
C GLU A 243 27.48 5.82 -0.85
N VAL A 244 26.20 5.81 -0.44
CA VAL A 244 25.31 4.66 -0.61
C VAL A 244 25.04 4.36 -2.08
N MET A 245 24.80 5.39 -2.90
CA MET A 245 24.59 5.24 -4.35
C MET A 245 25.82 4.64 -5.05
N ARG A 246 27.02 5.08 -4.68
CA ARG A 246 28.26 4.53 -5.22
C ARG A 246 28.45 3.09 -4.76
N SER A 247 28.26 2.80 -3.48
CA SER A 247 28.44 1.44 -2.92
C SER A 247 27.43 0.45 -3.47
N GLY A 248 26.16 0.84 -3.58
CA GLY A 248 25.09 0.01 -4.15
C GLY A 248 25.30 -0.31 -5.63
N GLY A 249 25.90 0.63 -6.39
CA GLY A 249 26.27 0.39 -7.78
C GLY A 249 27.36 -0.66 -8.00
N HIS A 250 28.14 -1.01 -6.97
CA HIS A 250 29.17 -2.06 -7.05
C HIS A 250 28.64 -3.45 -6.69
N LEU A 251 27.55 -3.54 -5.91
CA LEU A 251 26.91 -4.80 -5.53
C LEU A 251 26.18 -5.49 -6.69
N GLY A 252 25.82 -4.74 -7.75
CA GLY A 252 25.30 -5.29 -9.01
C GLY A 252 26.37 -5.71 -10.02
N GLN A 253 27.65 -5.41 -9.74
CA GLN A 253 28.76 -5.69 -10.65
C GLN A 253 29.63 -6.88 -10.23
N THR A 254 29.31 -7.54 -9.11
CA THR A 254 29.99 -8.76 -8.66
C THR A 254 29.28 -10.03 -9.14
N ASN A 255 29.71 -10.48 -10.33
CA ASN A 255 30.07 -11.87 -10.60
C ASN A 255 28.98 -12.97 -10.51
N GLU A 256 28.09 -13.04 -11.52
CA GLU A 256 27.48 -14.30 -11.94
C GLU A 256 27.84 -14.60 -13.40
N GLY A 257 28.67 -15.65 -13.59
CA GLY A 257 28.63 -16.48 -14.79
C GLY A 257 29.37 -16.02 -16.04
N ALA A 258 30.68 -15.75 -15.96
CA ALA A 258 31.54 -15.90 -17.14
C ALA A 258 31.99 -17.38 -17.24
N PRO A 259 31.59 -18.16 -18.27
CA PRO A 259 32.13 -19.49 -18.46
C PRO A 259 33.62 -19.38 -18.83
N VAL A 260 34.46 -20.02 -18.01
CA VAL A 260 35.89 -20.16 -18.24
C VAL A 260 36.08 -21.07 -19.46
N SER A 261 36.43 -20.50 -20.61
CA SER A 261 36.88 -21.28 -21.76
C SER A 261 38.28 -21.87 -21.47
N PRO A 262 38.54 -23.15 -21.77
CA PRO A 262 39.84 -23.76 -21.53
C PRO A 262 40.88 -23.30 -22.57
N PRO A 263 42.19 -23.32 -22.23
CA PRO A 263 43.23 -22.83 -23.11
C PRO A 263 43.46 -23.78 -24.28
N THR A 264 43.41 -23.24 -25.50
CA THR A 264 43.87 -23.91 -26.72
C THR A 264 45.38 -23.67 -26.85
N TYR A 265 46.17 -24.73 -26.77
CA TYR A 265 47.56 -24.71 -27.18
C TYR A 265 47.63 -24.89 -28.69
N GLY A 266 48.27 -23.94 -29.37
CA GLY A 266 48.67 -23.97 -30.78
C GLY A 266 50.00 -23.24 -30.93
#